data_AF-A0A5C5V9Z5-F1
#
_entry.id   AF-A0A5C5V9Z5-F1
#
_cell.length_a   1.000
_cell.length_b   1.000
_cell.length_c   1.000
_cell.angle_alpha   90.00
_cell.angle_beta   90.00
_cell.angle_gamma   90.00
#
_symmetry.space_group_name_H-M   'P 1'
#
loop_
_entity.id
_entity.type
_entity.pdbx_description
1 polymer ?
#
loop_
_entity_poly.entity_id
_entity_poly.type
_entity_poly.pdbx_seq_one_letter_code
_entity_poly.pdbx_strand_id
1 'polypeptide(L)'
;MNEDPAICSTNVAEYEVHDPEQNAYGDWAAIAIGGRYYLFCDYDPAEGLYMSVGRVTVSDINEPFKWCGHVEKRRPAPDMMLAEGRFYLVTQQATDYVSPGP
;
A
#
# COMPACT_ATOMS: atom_id res chain seq x y z
N MET A 1 17.89 7.07 2.33
CA MET A 1 18.28 6.64 3.69
C MET A 1 19.70 6.10 3.54
N ASN A 2 20.71 6.77 4.09
CA ASN A 2 22.06 6.22 4.14
C ASN A 2 22.22 5.60 5.52
N GLU A 3 22.53 4.31 5.58
CA GLU A 3 22.77 3.64 6.86
C GLU A 3 24.01 4.24 7.53
N ASP A 4 23.97 4.41 8.85
CA ASP A 4 25.10 4.87 9.64
C ASP A 4 26.14 3.74 9.74
N PRO A 5 27.34 3.89 9.15
CA PRO A 5 28.36 2.85 9.15
C PRO A 5 28.86 2.49 10.55
N ALA A 6 28.64 3.36 11.55
CA ALA A 6 29.02 3.08 12.93
C ALA A 6 28.17 1.98 13.59
N ILE A 7 26.98 1.68 13.05
CA ILE A 7 26.03 0.72 13.61
C ILE A 7 26.18 -0.65 12.93
N CYS A 8 26.63 -0.70 11.68
CA CYS A 8 26.95 -1.94 10.96
C CYS A 8 28.44 -2.26 11.10
N SER A 9 28.79 -3.10 12.07
CA SER A 9 30.16 -3.59 12.30
C SER A 9 30.69 -4.50 11.19
N THR A 10 29.82 -4.92 10.26
CA THR A 10 30.16 -5.77 9.11
C THR A 10 29.29 -5.41 7.90
N ASN A 11 29.78 -5.72 6.69
CA ASN A 11 29.01 -5.57 5.44
C ASN A 11 28.13 -6.80 5.15
N VAL A 12 27.99 -7.72 6.11
CA VAL A 12 27.24 -8.97 6.03
C VAL A 12 26.05 -8.87 6.98
N ALA A 13 24.85 -9.08 6.44
CA ALA A 13 23.60 -9.15 7.20
C ALA A 13 22.99 -10.56 7.09
N GLU A 14 22.38 -11.02 8.17
CA GLU A 14 21.51 -12.20 8.16
C GLU A 14 20.10 -11.76 7.81
N TYR A 15 19.39 -12.54 7.00
CA TYR A 15 18.00 -12.28 6.61
C TYR A 15 17.21 -13.59 6.54
N GLU A 16 15.91 -13.50 6.79
CA GLU A 16 15.00 -14.63 6.63
C GLU A 16 14.48 -14.69 5.20
N VAL A 17 14.46 -15.89 4.62
CA VAL A 17 13.78 -16.15 3.34
C VAL A 17 12.44 -16.79 3.66
N HIS A 18 11.35 -16.12 3.30
CA HIS A 18 10.01 -16.67 3.39
C HIS A 18 9.68 -17.40 2.08
N ASP A 19 9.36 -18.68 2.18
CA ASP A 19 8.87 -19.53 1.08
C ASP A 19 7.41 -19.94 1.37
N PRO A 20 6.49 -19.85 0.39
CA PRO A 20 6.71 -19.34 -0.97
C PRO A 20 6.88 -17.82 -1.01
N GLU A 21 7.33 -17.31 -2.16
CA GLU A 21 7.38 -15.89 -2.46
C GLU A 21 6.01 -15.22 -2.17
N GLN A 22 6.03 -14.10 -1.46
CA GLN A 22 4.82 -13.47 -0.93
C GLN A 22 4.51 -12.18 -1.70
N ASN A 23 3.22 -11.91 -1.88
CA ASN A 23 2.80 -10.59 -2.34
C ASN A 23 3.17 -9.54 -1.29
N ALA A 24 3.70 -8.40 -1.73
CA ALA A 24 3.97 -7.28 -0.87
C ALA A 24 2.81 -6.28 -0.89
N TYR A 25 2.56 -5.66 0.26
CA TYR A 25 1.54 -4.66 0.45
C TYR A 25 2.09 -3.47 1.23
N GLY A 26 1.88 -2.26 0.73
CA GLY A 26 2.41 -1.01 1.32
C GLY A 26 1.40 0.13 1.19
N ASP A 27 1.78 1.32 1.66
CA ASP A 27 1.05 2.59 1.49
C ASP A 27 -0.48 2.46 1.53
N TRP A 28 -1.02 2.49 2.74
CA TRP A 28 -2.42 2.18 2.97
C TRP A 28 -3.28 3.44 3.08
N ALA A 29 -4.42 3.42 2.40
CA ALA A 29 -5.53 4.33 2.66
C ALA A 29 -6.77 3.54 3.06
N ALA A 30 -7.50 4.06 4.05
CA ALA A 30 -8.70 3.42 4.56
C ALA A 30 -9.85 4.42 4.62
N ILE A 31 -11.04 3.95 4.27
CA ILE A 31 -12.28 4.69 4.46
C ILE A 31 -13.31 3.78 5.15
N ALA A 32 -13.98 4.30 6.18
CA ALA A 32 -15.01 3.60 6.93
C ALA A 32 -16.40 4.11 6.49
N ILE A 33 -17.23 3.22 5.96
CA ILE A 33 -18.56 3.57 5.42
C ILE A 33 -19.55 2.50 5.87
N GLY A 34 -20.65 2.92 6.51
CA GLY A 34 -21.75 2.02 6.87
C GLY A 34 -21.35 0.85 7.78
N GLY A 35 -20.39 1.05 8.69
CA GLY A 35 -19.90 -0.01 9.58
C GLY A 35 -18.96 -1.03 8.93
N ARG A 36 -18.34 -0.67 7.80
CA ARG A 36 -17.37 -1.50 7.09
C ARG A 36 -16.15 -0.67 6.71
N TYR A 37 -14.98 -1.27 6.79
CA TYR A 37 -13.73 -0.70 6.32
C TYR A 37 -13.47 -1.14 4.87
N TYR A 38 -13.02 -0.19 4.07
CA TYR A 38 -12.50 -0.40 2.73
C TYR A 38 -11.07 0.12 2.74
N LEU A 39 -10.11 -0.75 2.48
CA LEU A 39 -8.69 -0.41 2.46
C LEU A 39 -8.14 -0.59 1.06
N PHE A 40 -7.24 0.32 0.71
CA PHE A 40 -6.52 0.40 -0.55
C PHE A 40 -5.04 0.44 -0.22
N CYS A 41 -4.22 -0.27 -1.00
CA CYS A 41 -2.78 -0.38 -0.75
C CYS A 41 -2.00 -0.36 -2.05
N ASP A 42 -0.72 -0.04 -1.95
CA ASP A 42 0.26 -0.55 -2.89
C ASP A 42 0.23 -2.08 -2.85
N TYR A 43 0.06 -2.70 -4.01
CA TYR A 43 0.06 -4.14 -4.18
C TYR A 43 1.13 -4.52 -5.21
N ASP A 44 2.14 -5.26 -4.75
CA ASP A 44 3.20 -5.81 -5.57
C ASP A 44 3.11 -7.36 -5.55
N PRO A 45 2.55 -7.99 -6.60
CA PRO A 45 2.37 -9.44 -6.64
C PRO A 45 3.72 -10.17 -6.75
N ALA A 46 3.87 -11.28 -6.03
CA ALA A 46 5.05 -12.15 -6.09
C ALA A 46 5.39 -12.59 -7.53
N GLU A 47 4.35 -12.94 -8.31
CA GLU A 47 4.52 -13.44 -9.69
C GLU A 47 4.51 -12.34 -10.76
N GLY A 48 4.42 -11.05 -10.39
CA GLY A 48 4.17 -9.97 -11.36
C GLY A 48 5.32 -8.96 -11.51
N LEU A 49 5.21 -8.13 -12.55
CA LEU A 49 6.25 -7.16 -12.92
C LEU A 49 5.94 -5.72 -12.49
N TYR A 50 4.70 -5.44 -12.07
CA TYR A 50 4.27 -4.07 -11.79
C TYR A 50 3.34 -3.98 -10.59
N MET A 51 3.61 -2.97 -9.79
CA MET A 51 2.79 -2.55 -8.67
C MET A 51 1.46 -1.95 -9.15
N SER A 52 0.41 -2.15 -8.37
CA SER A 52 -0.94 -1.63 -8.63
C SER A 52 -1.67 -1.30 -7.33
N VAL A 53 -2.93 -0.83 -7.38
CA VAL A 53 -3.71 -0.57 -6.14
C VAL A 53 -4.47 -1.83 -5.75
N GLY A 54 -4.08 -2.48 -4.66
CA GLY A 54 -4.83 -3.58 -4.05
C GLY A 54 -6.05 -3.07 -3.28
N ARG A 55 -7.10 -3.89 -3.18
CA ARG A 55 -8.34 -3.54 -2.45
C ARG A 55 -8.76 -4.66 -1.53
N VAL A 56 -9.07 -4.32 -0.29
CA VAL A 56 -9.61 -5.24 0.71
C VAL A 56 -10.77 -4.60 1.48
N THR A 57 -11.60 -5.44 2.10
CA THR A 57 -12.68 -4.96 2.97
C THR A 57 -12.87 -5.87 4.18
N VAL A 58 -13.31 -5.29 5.29
CA VAL A 58 -13.61 -6.01 6.53
C VAL A 58 -14.68 -5.29 7.34
N SER A 59 -15.50 -6.03 8.09
CA SER A 59 -16.51 -5.47 9.01
C SER A 59 -15.86 -4.91 10.27
N ASP A 60 -14.87 -5.61 10.82
CA ASP A 60 -14.09 -5.22 11.99
C ASP A 60 -12.60 -5.30 11.62
N ILE A 61 -11.81 -4.28 11.96
CA ILE A 61 -10.38 -4.23 11.62
C ILE A 61 -9.56 -5.37 12.25
N ASN A 62 -10.09 -6.04 13.27
CA ASN A 62 -9.46 -7.17 13.95
C ASN A 62 -9.81 -8.54 13.33
N GLU A 63 -10.63 -8.56 12.28
CA GLU A 63 -11.00 -9.79 11.56
C GLU A 63 -10.15 -9.99 10.29
N PRO A 64 -10.09 -11.23 9.75
CA PRO A 64 -9.46 -11.47 8.46
C PRO A 64 -10.06 -10.63 7.33
N PHE A 65 -9.19 -9.96 6.58
CA PHE A 65 -9.58 -9.12 5.46
C PHE A 65 -10.07 -9.95 4.26
N LYS A 66 -11.10 -9.47 3.58
CA LYS A 66 -11.55 -10.01 2.30
C LYS A 66 -10.87 -9.29 1.14
N TRP A 67 -10.14 -10.04 0.32
CA TRP A 67 -9.57 -9.54 -0.94
C TRP A 67 -10.65 -9.22 -1.97
N CYS A 68 -10.52 -8.06 -2.62
CA CYS A 68 -11.46 -7.54 -3.62
C CYS A 68 -10.80 -7.29 -4.99
N GLY A 69 -9.61 -7.84 -5.23
CA GLY A 69 -8.83 -7.60 -6.45
C GLY A 69 -8.11 -6.26 -6.45
N HIS A 70 -7.43 -5.95 -7.56
CA HIS A 70 -6.62 -4.74 -7.71
C HIS A 70 -7.06 -3.91 -8.93
N VAL A 71 -6.61 -2.65 -8.98
CA VAL A 71 -6.84 -1.73 -10.10
C VAL A 71 -5.49 -1.37 -10.71
N GLU A 72 -5.32 -1.59 -12.01
CA GLU A 72 -4.06 -1.33 -12.71
C GLU A 72 -3.76 0.18 -12.79
N LYS A 73 -2.73 0.61 -12.05
CA LYS A 73 -2.17 1.96 -12.09
C LYS A 73 -0.69 1.90 -11.72
N ARG A 74 0.15 2.65 -12.45
CA ARG A 74 1.58 2.80 -12.13
C ARG A 74 1.73 3.85 -11.02
N ARG A 75 2.51 3.55 -9.96
CA ARG A 75 2.67 4.35 -8.73
C ARG A 75 1.36 4.50 -7.94
N PRO A 76 1.01 3.50 -7.11
CA PRO A 76 -0.33 3.39 -6.55
C PRO A 76 -0.55 4.38 -5.42
N ALA A 77 0.35 4.51 -4.44
CA ALA A 77 0.32 5.41 -3.28
C ALA A 77 -1.09 5.98 -3.02
N PRO A 78 -2.06 5.10 -2.69
CA PRO A 78 -3.47 5.41 -2.85
C PRO A 78 -3.98 6.30 -1.73
N ASP A 79 -4.97 7.12 -2.05
CA ASP A 79 -5.86 7.77 -1.10
C ASP A 79 -7.29 7.76 -1.63
N MET A 80 -8.26 7.95 -0.73
CA MET A 80 -9.69 7.93 -1.04
C MET A 80 -10.32 9.27 -0.68
N MET A 81 -10.88 9.93 -1.68
CA MET A 81 -11.63 11.18 -1.50
C MET A 81 -13.13 10.96 -1.75
N LEU A 82 -13.97 11.56 -0.91
CA LEU A 82 -15.40 11.68 -1.17
C LEU A 82 -15.70 13.10 -1.65
N ALA A 83 -16.19 13.22 -2.88
CA ALA A 83 -16.60 14.49 -3.45
C ALA A 83 -17.84 14.28 -4.32
N GLU A 84 -18.78 15.23 -4.30
CA GLU A 84 -19.97 15.21 -5.17
C GLU A 84 -20.77 13.89 -5.15
N GLY A 85 -20.83 13.22 -3.98
CA GLY A 85 -21.52 11.94 -3.82
C GLY A 85 -20.81 10.75 -4.47
N ARG A 86 -19.52 10.87 -4.80
CA ARG A 86 -18.70 9.83 -5.43
C ARG A 86 -17.39 9.61 -4.68
N PHE A 87 -16.93 8.37 -4.72
CA PHE A 87 -15.62 7.99 -4.22
C PHE A 87 -14.60 8.09 -5.35
N TYR A 88 -13.51 8.81 -5.09
CA TYR A 88 -12.39 8.97 -6.00
C TYR A 88 -11.17 8.30 -5.41
N LEU A 89 -10.62 7.33 -6.15
CA LEU A 89 -9.31 6.78 -5.88
C LEU A 89 -8.26 7.74 -6.44
N VAL A 90 -7.59 8.45 -5.54
CA VAL A 90 -6.47 9.35 -5.84
C VAL A 90 -5.19 8.53 -5.71
N THR A 91 -4.26 8.72 -6.63
CA THR A 91 -2.97 8.02 -6.65
C THR A 91 -1.91 9.01 -7.08
N GLN A 92 -0.69 8.86 -6.57
CA GLN A 92 0.40 9.77 -6.88
C GLN A 92 0.62 9.92 -8.41
N GLN A 93 0.60 11.15 -8.89
CA GLN A 93 0.93 11.55 -10.25
C GLN A 93 2.23 12.36 -10.27
N ALA A 94 2.88 12.42 -11.44
CA ALA A 94 4.04 13.26 -11.65
C ALA A 94 3.74 14.77 -11.54
N THR A 95 2.46 15.16 -11.62
CA THR A 95 1.98 16.54 -11.57
C THR A 95 1.45 16.94 -10.20
N ASP A 96 1.51 16.04 -9.21
CA ASP A 96 0.99 16.34 -7.88
C ASP A 96 1.85 17.38 -7.16
N TYR A 97 1.20 18.18 -6.32
CA TYR A 97 1.89 19.04 -5.38
C TYR A 97 2.46 18.18 -4.23
N VAL A 98 3.78 18.26 -4.01
CA VAL A 98 4.48 17.54 -2.95
C VAL A 98 5.25 18.54 -2.10
N SER A 99 5.06 18.49 -0.78
CA SER A 99 5.74 19.36 0.19
C SER A 99 6.45 18.52 1.26
N PRO A 100 7.62 18.95 1.80
CA PRO A 100 8.29 18.28 2.90
C PRO A 100 7.57 18.43 4.26
N GLY A 101 6.49 19.20 4.33
CA GLY A 101 5.69 19.43 5.52
C GLY A 101 4.44 20.27 5.23
N PRO A 102 3.60 20.54 6.24
CA PRO A 102 2.45 21.44 6.12
C PRO A 102 2.84 22.84 5.63
#